data_AF-A0A9X2JET7-F1
#
_entry.id   AF-A0A9X2JET7-F1
#
_cell.length_a   1.000
_cell.length_b   1.000
_cell.length_c   1.000
_cell.angle_alpha   90.00
_cell.angle_beta   90.00
_cell.angle_gamma   90.00
#
_symmetry.space_group_name_H-M   'P 1'
#
loop_
_entity.id
_entity.type
_entity.pdbx_description
1 polymer ?
#
loop_
_entity_poly.entity_id
_entity_poly.type
_entity_poly.pdbx_seq_one_letter_code
_entity_poly.pdbx_strand_id
1 'polypeptide(L)' 'MSDSIQFDTVPMEGMFAWQLLDGSTMAGRKLDVLCGTAIVKRVDGTVCHVPESDLRPASISEVQGACDFFNY' A
#
# COMPACT_ATOMS: atom_id res chain seq x y z
N MET A 1 -19.91 -27.58 13.84
CA MET A 1 -20.19 -26.52 12.86
C MET A 1 -19.02 -25.57 13.00
N SER A 2 -18.14 -25.49 12.00
CA SER A 2 -16.92 -24.69 12.08
C SER A 2 -17.21 -23.29 11.56
N ASP A 3 -17.14 -22.30 12.45
CA ASP A 3 -17.27 -20.89 12.09
C ASP A 3 -16.15 -20.52 11.12
N SER A 4 -16.56 -20.18 9.90
CA SER A 4 -15.66 -19.69 8.86
C SER A 4 -15.26 -18.26 9.22
N ILE A 5 -13.96 -18.05 9.43
CA ILE A 5 -13.39 -16.71 9.61
C ILE A 5 -13.73 -15.90 8.36
N GLN A 6 -14.59 -14.90 8.51
CA GLN A 6 -14.82 -13.90 7.48
C GLN A 6 -13.53 -13.07 7.37
N PHE A 7 -12.84 -13.17 6.22
CA PHE A 7 -11.82 -12.20 5.87
C PHE A 7 -12.56 -10.88 5.62
N ASP A 8 -12.59 -10.03 6.65
CA ASP A 8 -13.07 -8.67 6.54
C ASP A 8 -12.46 -8.04 5.29
N THR A 9 -13.32 -7.62 4.38
CA THR A 9 -12.96 -6.80 3.25
C THR A 9 -12.35 -5.53 3.84
N VAL A 10 -11.03 -5.40 3.75
CA VAL A 10 -10.33 -4.20 4.22
C VAL A 10 -11.00 -3.01 3.53
N PRO A 11 -11.59 -2.07 4.29
CA PRO A 11 -12.29 -0.95 3.67
C PRO A 11 -11.29 -0.20 2.78
N MET A 12 -11.63 -0.02 1.50
CA MET A 12 -10.85 0.73 0.49
C MET A 12 -10.83 2.26 0.77
N GLU A 13 -10.77 2.63 2.04
CA GLU A 13 -10.89 4.00 2.55
C GLU A 13 -9.73 4.41 3.47
N GLY A 14 -8.70 3.57 3.60
CA GLY A 14 -7.53 3.85 4.44
C GLY A 14 -6.34 4.45 3.68
N MET A 15 -5.54 5.24 4.40
CA MET A 15 -4.16 5.55 4.01
C MET A 15 -3.28 4.37 4.43
N PHE A 16 -2.47 3.84 3.50
CA PHE A 16 -1.62 2.67 3.77
C PHE A 16 -0.19 2.93 3.34
N ALA A 17 0.75 2.25 4.00
CA ALA A 17 2.10 2.08 3.49
C ALA A 17 2.13 0.89 2.53
N TRP A 18 2.63 1.12 1.33
CA TRP A 18 2.79 0.17 0.25
C TRP A 18 4.25 -0.11 0.04
N GLN A 19 4.60 -1.38 -0.10
CA GLN A 19 5.90 -1.83 -0.55
C GLN A 19 5.85 -2.07 -2.04
N LEU A 20 6.76 -1.42 -2.77
CA LEU A 20 6.94 -1.59 -4.20
C LEU A 20 7.94 -2.70 -4.50
N LEU A 21 7.87 -3.27 -5.72
CA LEU A 21 8.75 -4.36 -6.17
C LEU A 21 10.23 -3.97 -6.16
N ASP A 22 10.54 -2.67 -6.34
CA ASP A 22 11.89 -2.12 -6.30
C ASP A 22 12.48 -2.00 -4.88
N GLY A 23 11.73 -2.39 -3.86
CA GLY A 23 12.15 -2.31 -2.46
C GLY A 23 11.85 -0.96 -1.80
N SER A 24 11.26 0.00 -2.50
CA SER A 24 10.85 1.27 -1.92
C SER A 24 9.49 1.20 -1.21
N THR A 25 9.31 2.06 -0.20
CA THR A 25 8.05 2.18 0.55
C THR A 25 7.35 3.49 0.18
N MET A 26 6.05 3.42 -0.05
CA MET A 26 5.20 4.56 -0.42
C MET A 26 3.97 4.65 0.48
N ALA A 27 3.69 5.81 1.06
CA ALA A 27 2.44 6.07 1.76
C ALA A 27 1.37 6.65 0.81
N GLY A 28 0.21 6.03 0.73
CA GLY A 28 -0.88 6.46 -0.14
C GLY A 28 -2.19 5.70 0.05
N ARG A 29 -3.27 6.25 -0.51
CA ARG A 29 -4.58 5.59 -0.64
C ARG A 29 -4.71 5.03 -2.05
N LYS A 30 -5.01 3.74 -2.17
CA LYS A 30 -5.41 3.12 -3.44
C LYS A 30 -6.83 3.61 -3.78
N LEU A 31 -6.99 4.25 -4.94
CA LEU A 31 -8.25 4.83 -5.40
C LEU A 31 -9.04 3.85 -6.27
N ASP A 32 -8.36 3.21 -7.22
CA ASP A 32 -8.98 2.33 -8.21
C ASP A 32 -7.93 1.38 -8.83
N VAL A 33 -8.39 0.40 -9.60
CA VAL A 33 -7.56 -0.49 -10.43
C VAL A 33 -8.12 -0.52 -11.85
N LEU A 34 -7.31 -0.09 -12.81
CA LEU A 34 -7.67 -0.12 -14.22
C LEU A 34 -6.65 -0.97 -14.99
N CYS A 35 -7.13 -2.02 -15.66
CA CYS A 35 -6.31 -2.88 -16.51
C CYS A 35 -5.01 -3.38 -15.84
N GLY A 36 -5.08 -3.79 -14.56
CA GLY A 36 -3.92 -4.27 -13.80
C GLY A 36 -2.98 -3.17 -13.30
N THR A 37 -3.37 -1.90 -13.41
CA THR A 37 -2.65 -0.75 -12.84
C THR A 37 -3.45 -0.17 -11.68
N ALA A 38 -2.84 -0.13 -10.51
CA ALA A 38 -3.36 0.53 -9.33
C ALA A 38 -3.12 2.05 -9.42
N ILE A 39 -4.18 2.82 -9.20
CA ILE A 39 -4.13 4.27 -9.07
C ILE A 39 -4.00 4.59 -7.58
N VAL A 40 -2.89 5.20 -7.17
CA VAL A 40 -2.62 5.52 -5.77
C VAL A 40 -2.45 7.02 -5.61
N LYS A 41 -3.21 7.61 -4.67
CA LYS A 41 -3.01 8.99 -4.23
C LYS A 41 -2.09 9.00 -3.02
N ARG A 42 -0.89 9.54 -3.18
CA ARG A 42 0.12 9.66 -2.13
C ARG A 42 -0.29 10.70 -1.09
N VAL A 43 0.37 10.64 0.07
CA VAL A 43 0.14 11.59 1.18
C VAL A 43 0.43 13.05 0.82
N ASP A 44 1.34 13.29 -0.13
CA ASP A 44 1.66 14.63 -0.66
C ASP A 44 0.59 15.15 -1.65
N GLY A 45 -0.45 14.36 -1.91
CA GLY A 45 -1.55 14.68 -2.82
C GLY A 45 -1.28 14.30 -4.29
N THR A 46 -0.07 13.87 -4.63
CA THR A 46 0.25 13.39 -5.98
C THR A 46 -0.45 12.06 -6.28
N VAL A 47 -0.79 11.84 -7.55
CA VAL A 47 -1.39 10.58 -8.02
C VAL A 47 -0.36 9.85 -8.86
N CYS A 48 -0.08 8.61 -8.49
CA CYS A 48 0.80 7.71 -9.23
C CYS A 48 0.03 6.51 -9.76
N HIS A 49 0.55 5.95 -10.85
CA HIS A 49 0.07 4.74 -11.48
C HIS A 49 1.14 3.67 -11.28
N VAL A 50 0.77 2.58 -10.63
CA VAL A 50 1.70 1.50 -10.27
C VAL A 50 1.10 0.19 -10.77
N PRO A 51 1.85 -0.69 -11.45
CA PRO A 51 1.37 -2.04 -11.74
C PRO A 51 0.87 -2.69 -10.45
N GLU A 52 -0.34 -3.25 -10.46
CA GLU A 52 -0.93 -3.83 -9.25
C GLU A 52 -0.10 -5.02 -8.72
N SER A 53 0.58 -5.75 -9.63
CA SER A 53 1.53 -6.80 -9.29
C SER A 53 2.69 -6.32 -8.42
N ASP A 54 3.03 -5.04 -8.53
CA ASP A 54 4.19 -4.44 -7.88
C ASP A 54 3.81 -3.80 -6.54
N LEU A 55 2.52 -3.81 -6.19
CA LEU A 55 1.97 -3.11 -5.03
C LEU A 55 1.49 -4.11 -3.97
N ARG A 56 2.21 -4.21 -2.84
CA ARG A 56 1.75 -4.97 -1.66
C ARG A 56 1.73 -4.10 -0.39
N PRO A 57 0.94 -4.44 0.63
CA PRO A 57 1.05 -3.78 1.93
C PRO A 57 2.48 -3.91 2.50
N ALA A 58 3.03 -2.80 2.98
CA ALA A 58 4.32 -2.81 3.68
C ALA A 58 4.16 -3.35 5.10
N SER A 59 5.13 -4.12 5.56
CA SER A 59 5.23 -4.58 6.93
C SER A 59 5.76 -3.47 7.85
N ILE A 60 5.55 -3.62 9.17
CA ILE A 60 6.03 -2.66 10.17
C ILE A 60 7.55 -2.43 10.06
N SER A 61 8.32 -3.50 9.86
CA SER A 61 9.78 -3.42 9.72
C SER A 61 10.22 -2.60 8.49
N GLU A 62 9.51 -2.74 7.37
CA GLU A 62 9.80 -2.00 6.14
C GLU A 62 9.44 -0.50 6.29
N VAL A 63 8.33 -0.20 6.97
CA VAL A 63 7.95 1.17 7.29
C VAL A 63 8.97 1.80 8.24
N GLN A 64 9.37 1.09 9.30
CA GLN A 64 10.35 1.59 10.25
C GLN A 64 11.71 1.85 9.58
N GLY A 65 12.21 0.92 8.76
CA GLY A 65 13.46 1.11 8.02
C GLY A 65 13.42 2.32 7.08
N ALA A 66 12.30 2.57 6.42
CA ALA A 66 12.11 3.77 5.61
C ALA A 66 12.11 5.05 6.46
N CYS A 67 11.44 5.06 7.62
CA CYS A 67 11.45 6.18 8.55
C CYS A 67 12.85 6.46 9.13
N ASP A 68 13.59 5.42 9.50
CA ASP A 68 14.93 5.52 10.10
C ASP A 68 15.93 6.16 9.13
N PHE A 69 15.80 5.91 7.83
CA PHE A 69 16.64 6.52 6.78
C PHE A 69 16.53 8.04 6.73
N PHE A 70 15.36 8.63 6.96
CA PHE A 70 15.16 10.09 6.90
C PHE A 70 15.55 10.83 8.20
N ASN A 71 15.80 10.10 9.29
CA ASN A 71 16.16 10.67 10.59
C ASN A 71 17.68 10.75 10.81
N TYR A 72 18.49 10.38 9.81
CA TYR A 72 19.95 10.45 9.81
C TYR A 72 20.46 11.54 8.86
#